data_AF-A0A6V8R2C8-F1
#
_entry.id   AF-A0A6V8R2C8-F1
#
_cell.length_a   1.000
_cell.length_b   1.000
_cell.length_c   1.000
_cell.angle_alpha   90.00
_cell.angle_beta   90.00
_cell.angle_gamma   90.00
#
_symmetry.space_group_name_H-M   'P 1'
#
loop_
_entity.id
_entity.type
_entity.pdbx_description
1 polymer ?
#
loop_
_entity_poly.entity_id
_entity_poly.type
_entity_poly.pdbx_seq_one_letter_code
_entity_poly.pdbx_strand_id
1 'polypeptide(L)'
;MLGTPWSDGVPGLSQRAIPPGGHFVYQFSASQYGSYWYHSHFHGQIEDGLYGPVIIHPLPENQKPFHLISSDPVAIAAMVRAERNVKPVAIADLNHFTSEEKWNMALASGVEDSCYDSILFNGKGRVQCLGAAEVAANLSDEQKAYLALGNATSMTDKS
;
A
#
# COMPACT_ATOMS: atom_id res chain seq x y z
N MET A 1 -16.99 9.92 -4.52
CA MET A 1 -18.30 9.28 -4.24
C MET A 1 -19.39 10.33 -4.18
N LEU A 2 -19.92 10.76 -5.33
CA LEU A 2 -20.91 11.84 -5.36
C LEU A 2 -22.25 11.34 -4.83
N GLY A 3 -22.80 12.03 -3.82
CA GLY A 3 -24.12 11.73 -3.26
C GLY A 3 -24.19 10.49 -2.35
N THR A 4 -23.07 9.83 -2.06
CA THR A 4 -23.01 8.63 -1.20
C THR A 4 -21.88 8.71 -0.16
N PRO A 5 -21.81 9.76 0.68
CA PRO A 5 -20.72 9.94 1.64
C PRO A 5 -20.64 8.84 2.69
N TRP A 6 -21.74 8.14 3.00
CA TRP A 6 -21.75 7.01 3.95
C TRP A 6 -21.02 5.76 3.44
N SER A 7 -20.69 5.71 2.15
CA SER A 7 -19.90 4.63 1.53
C SER A 7 -18.41 4.96 1.44
N ASP A 8 -17.96 6.07 2.05
CA ASP A 8 -16.59 6.56 1.91
C ASP A 8 -15.55 5.75 2.69
N GLY A 9 -15.95 4.98 3.71
CA GLY A 9 -15.06 3.99 4.32
C GLY A 9 -14.39 4.37 5.63
N VAL A 10 -14.56 5.60 6.14
CA VAL A 10 -13.78 6.16 7.27
C VAL A 10 -14.54 6.00 8.60
N PRO A 11 -14.12 5.09 9.50
CA PRO A 11 -14.75 4.91 10.79
C PRO A 11 -14.66 6.17 11.65
N GLY A 12 -15.77 6.58 12.25
CA GLY A 12 -15.86 7.81 13.05
C GLY A 12 -16.14 9.09 12.25
N LEU A 13 -16.09 9.02 10.91
CA LEU A 13 -16.44 10.13 10.03
C LEU A 13 -17.62 9.79 9.11
N SER A 14 -17.43 8.89 8.15
CA SER A 14 -18.47 8.52 7.17
C SER A 14 -19.28 7.30 7.60
N GLN A 15 -18.75 6.46 8.49
CA GLN A 15 -19.45 5.28 9.01
C GLN A 15 -18.95 4.86 10.39
N ARG A 16 -19.58 3.82 10.96
CA ARG A 16 -19.04 3.10 12.12
C ARG A 16 -18.12 1.97 11.66
N ALA A 17 -17.19 1.55 12.52
CA ALA A 17 -16.39 0.35 12.27
C ALA A 17 -17.29 -0.88 12.12
N ILE A 18 -16.95 -1.77 11.18
CA ILE A 18 -17.67 -3.02 10.96
C ILE A 18 -17.11 -4.05 11.97
N PRO A 19 -17.91 -4.55 12.93
CA PRO A 19 -17.40 -5.49 13.93
C PRO A 19 -17.10 -6.86 13.32
N PRO A 20 -16.26 -7.70 13.97
CA PRO A 20 -16.10 -9.10 13.57
C PRO A 20 -17.44 -9.82 13.46
N GLY A 21 -17.66 -10.55 12.35
CA GLY A 21 -18.94 -11.19 12.02
C GLY A 21 -20.04 -10.24 11.51
N GLY A 22 -19.81 -8.93 11.53
CA GLY A 22 -20.68 -7.92 10.91
C GLY A 22 -20.52 -7.84 9.40
N HIS A 23 -21.44 -7.12 8.76
CA HIS A 23 -21.39 -6.84 7.33
C HIS A 23 -21.86 -5.42 7.04
N PHE A 24 -21.34 -4.84 5.96
CA PHE A 24 -21.78 -3.56 5.43
C PHE A 24 -21.66 -3.59 3.91
N VAL A 25 -22.64 -3.01 3.22
CA VAL A 25 -22.64 -2.93 1.75
C VAL A 25 -22.28 -1.52 1.34
N TYR A 26 -21.09 -1.37 0.76
CA TYR A 26 -20.67 -0.13 0.12
C TYR A 26 -21.42 0.04 -1.20
N GLN A 27 -22.28 1.06 -1.28
CA GLN A 27 -23.04 1.37 -2.50
C GLN A 27 -22.71 2.79 -2.96
N PHE A 28 -22.12 2.90 -4.14
CA PHE A 28 -21.77 4.16 -4.78
C PHE A 28 -21.80 4.02 -6.31
N SER A 29 -21.95 5.15 -7.01
CA SER A 29 -21.80 5.21 -8.46
C SER A 29 -20.40 5.72 -8.82
N ALA A 30 -19.70 4.95 -9.65
CA ALA A 30 -18.43 5.37 -10.24
C ALA A 30 -18.67 6.47 -11.29
N SER A 31 -18.53 7.74 -10.89
CA SER A 31 -18.69 8.90 -11.77
C SER A 31 -17.41 9.26 -12.55
N GLN A 32 -16.32 8.56 -12.28
CA GLN A 32 -15.00 8.77 -12.89
C GLN A 32 -14.41 7.41 -13.28
N TYR A 33 -13.57 7.40 -14.30
CA TYR A 33 -12.83 6.23 -14.76
C TYR A 33 -11.33 6.43 -14.54
N GLY A 34 -10.59 5.32 -14.46
CA GLY A 34 -9.16 5.33 -14.23
C GLY A 34 -8.68 4.20 -13.32
N SER A 35 -7.47 4.38 -12.81
CA SER A 35 -6.82 3.47 -11.86
C SER A 35 -6.96 4.01 -10.44
N TYR A 36 -7.56 3.21 -9.58
CA TYR A 36 -7.81 3.48 -8.18
C TYR A 36 -7.37 2.27 -7.34
N TRP A 37 -7.64 2.32 -6.05
CA TRP A 37 -7.40 1.25 -5.10
C TRP A 37 -8.36 1.42 -3.92
N TYR A 38 -8.59 0.34 -3.18
CA TYR A 38 -9.28 0.36 -1.89
C TYR A 38 -8.29 -0.02 -0.80
N HIS A 39 -8.55 0.44 0.43
CA HIS A 39 -7.83 0.00 1.62
C HIS A 39 -8.69 0.16 2.87
N SER A 40 -8.29 -0.50 3.96
CA SER A 40 -8.90 -0.25 5.28
C SER A 40 -8.53 1.16 5.77
N HIS A 41 -9.52 1.90 6.25
CA HIS A 41 -9.32 3.14 7.03
C HIS A 41 -9.38 2.90 8.54
N PHE A 42 -9.38 1.65 8.98
CA PHE A 42 -9.41 1.29 10.40
C PHE A 42 -8.01 0.93 10.91
N HIS A 43 -7.45 1.81 11.73
CA HIS A 43 -6.13 1.63 12.36
C HIS A 43 -5.05 1.30 11.29
N GLY A 44 -4.06 0.48 11.62
CA GLY A 44 -3.00 0.07 10.70
C GLY A 44 -3.34 -1.13 9.82
N GLN A 45 -4.61 -1.52 9.68
CA GLN A 45 -4.99 -2.71 8.89
C GLN A 45 -4.59 -2.64 7.40
N ILE A 46 -4.36 -1.43 6.88
CA ILE A 46 -3.76 -1.25 5.56
C ILE A 46 -2.35 -1.88 5.50
N GLU A 47 -1.52 -1.68 6.52
CA GLU A 47 -0.15 -2.22 6.59
C GLU A 47 -0.17 -3.74 6.69
N ASP A 48 -1.22 -4.31 7.31
CA ASP A 48 -1.42 -5.75 7.45
C ASP A 48 -2.00 -6.41 6.18
N GLY A 49 -2.17 -5.65 5.09
CA GLY A 49 -2.52 -6.19 3.77
C GLY A 49 -3.96 -5.98 3.31
N LEU A 50 -4.79 -5.23 4.05
CA LEU A 50 -6.17 -4.94 3.63
C LEU A 50 -6.22 -3.79 2.62
N TYR A 51 -5.79 -4.09 1.39
CA TYR A 51 -5.85 -3.19 0.25
C TYR A 51 -5.92 -3.94 -1.08
N GLY A 52 -6.26 -3.24 -2.16
CA GLY A 52 -6.17 -3.80 -3.50
C GLY A 52 -6.49 -2.81 -4.61
N PRO A 53 -6.06 -3.09 -5.85
CA PRO A 53 -6.32 -2.20 -6.99
C PRO A 53 -7.79 -2.24 -7.42
N VAL A 54 -8.30 -1.12 -7.91
CA VAL A 54 -9.63 -0.97 -8.52
C VAL A 54 -9.46 -0.29 -9.86
N ILE A 55 -9.85 -0.94 -10.94
CA ILE A 55 -9.82 -0.35 -12.29
C ILE A 55 -11.26 -0.06 -12.72
N ILE A 56 -11.53 1.20 -13.05
CA ILE A 56 -12.80 1.63 -13.62
C ILE A 56 -12.54 1.97 -15.09
N HIS A 57 -13.06 1.15 -16.00
CA HIS A 57 -12.89 1.40 -17.43
C HIS A 57 -13.74 2.60 -17.90
N PRO A 58 -13.24 3.40 -18.85
CA PRO A 58 -14.04 4.45 -19.47
C PRO A 58 -15.21 3.85 -20.26
N LEU A 59 -16.27 4.65 -20.40
CA LEU A 59 -17.39 4.31 -21.26
C LEU A 59 -16.96 4.33 -22.73
N PRO A 60 -17.62 3.54 -23.61
CA PRO A 60 -17.25 3.48 -25.03
C PRO A 60 -17.23 4.84 -25.76
N GLU A 61 -18.09 5.78 -25.35
CA GLU A 61 -18.21 7.13 -25.90
C GLU A 61 -17.11 8.09 -25.43
N ASN A 62 -16.35 7.75 -24.39
CA ASN A 62 -15.25 8.60 -23.94
C ASN A 62 -14.12 8.60 -24.99
N GLN A 63 -13.82 9.79 -25.52
CA GLN A 63 -12.74 9.95 -26.50
C GLN A 63 -11.39 9.60 -25.88
N LYS A 64 -10.67 8.69 -26.54
CA LYS A 64 -9.33 8.29 -26.11
C LYS A 64 -8.27 9.20 -26.74
N PRO A 65 -7.25 9.64 -25.98
CA PRO A 65 -6.24 10.57 -26.46
C PRO A 65 -5.18 9.93 -27.36
N PHE A 66 -5.36 8.68 -27.80
CA PHE A 66 -4.36 7.93 -28.58
C PHE A 66 -4.00 8.58 -29.92
N HIS A 67 -4.89 9.38 -30.49
CA HIS A 67 -4.62 10.20 -31.68
C HIS A 67 -3.57 11.30 -31.45
N LEU A 68 -3.33 11.69 -30.20
CA LEU A 68 -2.24 12.61 -29.81
C LEU A 68 -0.88 11.92 -29.76
N ILE A 69 -0.86 10.57 -29.72
CA ILE A 69 0.36 9.76 -29.68
C ILE A 69 0.75 9.29 -31.08
N SER A 70 -0.23 8.89 -31.91
CA SER A 70 0.01 8.41 -33.27
C SER A 70 -1.20 8.67 -34.18
N SER A 71 -0.96 8.93 -35.46
CA SER A 71 -1.98 9.01 -36.51
C SER A 71 -2.19 7.68 -37.25
N ASP A 72 -1.36 6.65 -36.98
CA ASP A 72 -1.51 5.33 -37.57
C ASP A 72 -2.71 4.58 -36.95
N PRO A 73 -3.74 4.20 -37.75
CA PRO A 73 -4.91 3.50 -37.25
C PRO A 73 -4.57 2.14 -36.63
N VAL A 74 -3.50 1.47 -37.05
CA VAL A 74 -3.08 0.17 -36.48
C VAL A 74 -2.53 0.38 -35.08
N ALA A 75 -1.64 1.35 -34.88
CA ALA A 75 -1.12 1.74 -33.57
C ALA A 75 -2.23 2.19 -32.62
N ILE A 76 -3.18 3.01 -33.09
CA ILE A 76 -4.35 3.42 -32.30
C ILE A 76 -5.15 2.19 -31.86
N ALA A 77 -5.47 1.28 -32.77
CA ALA A 77 -6.20 0.05 -32.43
C ALA A 77 -5.44 -0.82 -31.42
N ALA A 78 -4.12 -0.87 -31.50
CA ALA A 78 -3.29 -1.58 -30.51
C ALA A 78 -3.35 -0.94 -29.12
N MET A 79 -3.25 0.39 -29.02
CA MET A 79 -3.40 1.12 -27.75
C MET A 79 -4.79 0.92 -27.13
N VAL A 80 -5.84 0.94 -27.95
CA VAL A 80 -7.22 0.65 -27.50
C VAL A 80 -7.34 -0.77 -26.95
N ARG A 81 -6.70 -1.76 -27.57
CA ARG A 81 -6.68 -3.14 -27.04
C ARG A 81 -5.87 -3.25 -25.75
N ALA A 82 -4.74 -2.56 -25.65
CA ALA A 82 -3.90 -2.56 -24.46
C ALA A 82 -4.62 -1.94 -23.25
N GLU A 83 -5.29 -0.80 -23.43
CA GLU A 83 -6.03 -0.12 -22.37
C GLU A 83 -7.23 -0.94 -21.85
N ARG A 84 -7.86 -1.75 -22.70
CA ARG A 84 -8.90 -2.70 -22.26
C ARG A 84 -8.35 -3.88 -21.44
N ASN A 85 -7.05 -4.15 -21.52
CA ASN A 85 -6.41 -5.28 -20.84
C ASN A 85 -5.32 -4.81 -19.85
N VAL A 86 -5.58 -3.70 -19.15
CA VAL A 86 -4.69 -3.20 -18.10
C VAL A 86 -4.46 -4.28 -17.03
N LYS A 87 -3.21 -4.43 -16.63
CA LYS A 87 -2.79 -5.24 -15.49
C LYS A 87 -2.20 -4.31 -14.44
N PRO A 88 -2.86 -4.15 -13.27
CA PRO A 88 -2.31 -3.31 -12.21
C PRO A 88 -0.94 -3.84 -11.74
N VAL A 89 -0.05 -2.90 -11.44
CA VAL A 89 1.16 -3.16 -10.68
C VAL A 89 0.96 -2.50 -9.33
N ALA A 90 0.67 -3.30 -8.31
CA ALA A 90 0.63 -2.88 -6.93
C ALA A 90 2.04 -2.99 -6.35
N ILE A 91 2.53 -1.89 -5.79
CA ILE A 91 3.78 -1.85 -5.04
C ILE A 91 3.42 -1.54 -3.60
N ALA A 92 3.87 -2.38 -2.69
CA ALA A 92 3.62 -2.23 -1.27
C ALA A 92 4.90 -2.53 -0.48
N ASP A 93 5.00 -1.95 0.69
CA ASP A 93 5.93 -2.36 1.73
C ASP A 93 5.42 -3.61 2.45
N LEU A 94 6.35 -4.35 3.05
CA LEU A 94 6.06 -5.49 3.93
C LEU A 94 6.89 -5.37 5.20
N ASN A 95 6.25 -5.65 6.32
CA ASN A 95 6.85 -5.85 7.63
C ASN A 95 6.58 -7.27 8.12
N HIS A 96 7.50 -7.85 8.89
CA HIS A 96 7.22 -9.07 9.66
C HIS A 96 6.39 -8.79 10.92
N PHE A 97 6.48 -7.58 11.45
CA PHE A 97 5.62 -7.11 12.53
C PHE A 97 4.27 -6.69 11.99
N THR A 98 3.22 -7.03 12.72
CA THR A 98 1.87 -6.49 12.51
C THR A 98 1.82 -5.00 12.82
N SER A 99 0.83 -4.31 12.27
CA SER A 99 0.61 -2.89 12.53
C SER A 99 0.39 -2.59 14.03
N GLU A 100 -0.22 -3.51 14.77
CA GLU A 100 -0.43 -3.38 16.22
C GLU A 100 0.88 -3.51 17.01
N GLU A 101 1.76 -4.44 16.64
CA GLU A 101 3.09 -4.57 17.25
C GLU A 101 3.93 -3.31 17.02
N LYS A 102 3.96 -2.82 15.78
CA LYS A 102 4.65 -1.56 15.44
C LYS A 102 4.11 -0.38 16.24
N TRP A 103 2.79 -0.28 16.36
CA TRP A 103 2.15 0.76 17.16
C TRP A 103 2.58 0.71 18.64
N ASN A 104 2.60 -0.49 19.23
CA ASN A 104 3.04 -0.68 20.61
C ASN A 104 4.54 -0.34 20.79
N MET A 105 5.39 -0.71 19.83
CA MET A 105 6.80 -0.35 19.82
C MET A 105 7.00 1.17 19.74
N ALA A 106 6.20 1.85 18.92
CA ALA A 106 6.27 3.31 18.78
C ALA A 106 5.85 4.03 20.07
N LEU A 107 4.80 3.56 20.73
CA LEU A 107 4.39 4.10 22.03
C LEU A 107 5.43 3.87 23.12
N ALA A 108 6.04 2.68 23.16
CA ALA A 108 7.04 2.33 24.17
C ALA A 108 8.36 3.09 23.99
N SER A 109 8.79 3.31 22.74
CA SER A 109 10.05 3.98 22.42
C SER A 109 9.92 5.50 22.33
N GLY A 110 8.71 6.02 22.07
CA GLY A 110 8.50 7.42 21.70
C GLY A 110 9.01 7.76 20.29
N VAL A 111 9.28 6.74 19.47
CA VAL A 111 9.84 6.87 18.12
C VAL A 111 8.97 6.10 17.13
N GLU A 112 8.61 6.74 16.02
CA GLU A 112 7.86 6.09 14.93
C GLU A 112 8.76 5.12 14.15
N ASP A 113 8.29 3.89 13.95
CA ASP A 113 8.99 2.90 13.14
C ASP A 113 8.71 3.11 11.64
N SER A 114 9.77 3.47 10.92
CA SER A 114 9.78 3.69 9.47
C SER A 114 10.53 2.60 8.70
N CYS A 115 10.96 1.53 9.38
CA CYS A 115 11.65 0.42 8.75
C CYS A 115 10.67 -0.53 8.05
N TYR A 116 11.14 -1.15 6.97
CA TYR A 116 10.42 -2.17 6.21
C TYR A 116 11.35 -3.33 5.86
N ASP A 117 10.78 -4.53 5.71
CA ASP A 117 11.56 -5.75 5.43
C ASP A 117 11.65 -6.10 3.95
N SER A 118 10.63 -5.73 3.17
CA SER A 118 10.62 -5.96 1.74
C SER A 118 9.77 -4.95 1.00
N ILE A 119 10.04 -4.83 -0.30
CA ILE A 119 9.13 -4.22 -1.27
C ILE A 119 8.48 -5.37 -2.04
N LEU A 120 7.15 -5.38 -2.04
CA LEU A 120 6.32 -6.32 -2.78
C LEU A 120 5.90 -5.71 -4.10
N PHE A 121 6.12 -6.45 -5.18
CA PHE A 121 5.49 -6.23 -6.48
C PHE A 121 4.39 -7.27 -6.65
N ASN A 122 3.13 -6.83 -6.71
CA ASN A 122 1.96 -7.70 -6.80
C ASN A 122 1.97 -8.84 -5.75
N GLY A 123 2.25 -8.47 -4.49
CA GLY A 123 2.29 -9.40 -3.36
C GLY A 123 3.52 -10.30 -3.31
N LYS A 124 4.52 -10.08 -4.16
CA LYS A 124 5.77 -10.86 -4.18
C LYS A 124 6.96 -9.96 -3.97
N GLY A 125 7.83 -10.34 -3.05
CA GLY A 125 9.08 -9.67 -2.80
C GLY A 125 10.11 -10.64 -2.26
N ARG A 126 11.21 -10.08 -1.77
CA ARG A 126 12.28 -10.84 -1.14
C ARG A 126 12.74 -10.11 0.10
N VAL A 127 12.94 -10.86 1.17
CA VAL A 127 13.63 -10.40 2.38
C VAL A 127 15.07 -10.88 2.31
N GLN A 128 16.00 -10.02 2.71
CA GLN A 128 17.39 -10.41 2.94
C GLN A 128 17.62 -10.51 4.45
N CYS A 129 17.73 -11.74 4.93
CA CYS A 129 18.05 -12.05 6.32
C CYS A 129 19.56 -11.97 6.52
N LEU A 130 20.06 -10.77 6.82
CA LEU A 130 21.47 -10.54 7.15
C LEU A 130 21.79 -11.13 8.52
N GLY A 131 22.94 -11.81 8.63
CA GLY A 131 23.43 -12.29 9.93
C GLY A 131 23.94 -11.13 10.80
N ALA A 132 23.93 -11.33 12.12
CA ALA A 132 24.31 -10.30 13.10
C ALA A 132 25.67 -9.63 12.81
N ALA A 133 26.68 -10.40 12.39
CA ALA A 133 28.01 -9.87 12.06
C ALA A 133 27.99 -8.92 10.84
N GLU A 134 27.18 -9.24 9.83
CA GLU A 134 27.04 -8.42 8.63
C GLU A 134 26.24 -7.15 8.92
N VAL A 135 25.20 -7.24 9.75
CA VAL A 135 24.47 -6.06 10.24
C VAL A 135 25.40 -5.13 11.00
N ALA A 136 26.17 -5.66 11.96
CA ALA A 136 27.09 -4.87 12.77
C ALA A 136 28.18 -4.17 11.94
N ALA A 137 28.69 -4.84 10.90
CA ALA A 137 29.70 -4.27 10.00
C ALA A 137 29.18 -3.09 9.16
N ASN A 138 27.86 -3.01 8.93
CA ASN A 138 27.22 -2.00 8.09
C ASN A 138 26.52 -0.88 8.87
N LEU A 139 26.65 -0.83 10.20
CA LEU A 139 26.04 0.25 10.99
C LEU A 139 26.69 1.61 10.69
N SER A 140 25.85 2.60 10.41
CA SER A 140 26.28 4.01 10.34
C SER A 140 26.68 4.53 11.71
N ASP A 141 27.42 5.64 11.75
CA ASP A 141 27.84 6.24 13.02
C ASP A 141 26.65 6.81 13.80
N GLU A 142 25.62 7.30 13.10
CA GLU A 142 24.35 7.70 13.71
C GLU A 142 23.64 6.50 14.35
N GLN A 143 23.58 5.36 13.66
CA GLN A 143 22.95 4.14 14.20
C GLN A 143 23.69 3.63 15.44
N LYS A 144 25.03 3.67 15.43
CA LYS A 144 25.84 3.34 16.62
C LYS A 144 25.57 4.29 17.78
N ALA A 145 25.44 5.59 17.50
CA ALA A 145 25.11 6.59 18.52
C ALA A 145 23.72 6.34 19.12
N TYR A 146 22.72 5.98 18.30
CA TYR A 146 21.39 5.61 18.77
C TYR A 146 21.40 4.35 19.67
N LEU A 147 22.12 3.30 19.27
CA LEU A 147 22.24 2.08 20.08
C LEU A 147 22.86 2.36 21.46
N ALA A 148 23.87 3.24 21.51
CA ALA A 148 24.52 3.62 22.76
C ALA A 148 23.57 4.32 23.74
N LEU A 149 22.57 5.07 23.26
CA LEU A 149 21.55 5.69 24.12
C LEU A 149 20.71 4.65 24.88
N GLY A 150 20.51 3.48 24.28
CA GLY A 150 19.76 2.36 24.87
C GLY A 150 20.61 1.34 25.63
N ASN A 151 21.90 1.61 25.87
CA ASN A 151 22.87 0.63 26.36
C ASN A 151 22.96 -0.65 25.49
N ALA A 152 22.61 -0.56 24.21
CA ALA A 152 22.74 -1.65 23.25
C ALA A 152 24.07 -1.55 22.50
N THR A 153 24.71 -2.69 22.23
CA THR A 153 25.99 -2.77 21.49
C THR A 153 25.84 -3.32 20.07
N SER A 154 24.64 -3.80 19.72
CA SER A 154 24.35 -4.38 18.41
C SER A 154 22.84 -4.31 18.12
N MET A 155 22.49 -4.32 16.84
CA MET A 155 21.12 -4.61 16.40
C MET A 155 20.86 -6.11 16.51
N THR A 156 19.60 -6.50 16.71
CA THR A 156 19.16 -7.89 16.51
C THR A 156 19.34 -8.28 15.04
N ASP A 157 19.61 -9.54 14.77
CA ASP A 157 19.62 -10.06 13.40
C ASP A 157 18.21 -10.12 12.81
N LYS A 158 18.13 -10.25 11.49
CA LYS A 158 16.86 -10.43 10.76
C LYS A 158 16.55 -11.92 10.51
N SER A 159 16.84 -12.79 11.50
CA SER A 159 16.65 -14.25 11.41
C SER A 159 15.23 -14.70 11.72
#